data_AF-A0A8C9LDA6-F1
#
_entry.id   AF-A0A8C9LDA6-F1
#
_cell.length_a   1.000
_cell.length_b   1.000
_cell.length_c   1.000
_cell.angle_alpha   90.00
_cell.angle_beta   90.00
_cell.angle_gamma   90.00
#
_symmetry.space_group_name_H-M   'P 1'
#
loop_
_entity.id
_entity.type
_entity.pdbx_description
1 polymer ?
#
loop_
_entity_poly.entity_id
_entity_poly.type
_entity_poly.pdbx_seq_one_letter_code
_entity_poly.pdbx_strand_id
1 'polypeptide(L)'
;VSPLCLLIFYLVTIDYGCSDITGGHCVRAHSRPFMAAIQIKNTTVCGGVLVRKQWVLTAGDSGGPLICGKKYSGIVSFGEKCGIGDKPGVYTRLTEKYIDWIKKTVSLNEEA
;
A
#
# COMPACT_ATOMS: atom_id res chain seq x y z
N VAL A 1 -14.66 -13.12 -42.38
CA VAL A 1 -14.96 -12.93 -40.95
C VAL A 1 -16.32 -12.26 -40.83
N SER A 2 -17.29 -12.91 -40.18
CA SER A 2 -18.68 -12.43 -40.11
C SER A 2 -18.77 -11.10 -39.33
N PRO A 3 -19.61 -10.13 -39.73
CA PRO A 3 -19.83 -8.90 -38.95
C PRO A 3 -20.32 -9.20 -37.52
N LEU A 4 -20.97 -10.35 -37.31
CA LEU A 4 -21.35 -10.84 -35.98
C LEU A 4 -20.10 -11.19 -35.13
N CYS A 5 -19.06 -11.76 -35.73
CA CYS A 5 -17.81 -12.05 -35.02
C CYS A 5 -17.05 -10.77 -34.65
N LEU A 6 -17.12 -9.71 -35.46
CA LEU A 6 -16.48 -8.43 -35.13
C LEU A 6 -17.17 -7.74 -33.96
N LEU A 7 -18.51 -7.79 -33.89
CA LEU A 7 -19.29 -7.29 -32.74
C LEU A 7 -19.02 -8.08 -31.46
N ILE A 8 -18.92 -9.42 -31.55
CA ILE A 8 -18.57 -10.27 -30.40
C ILE A 8 -17.15 -9.98 -29.93
N PHE A 9 -16.18 -9.82 -30.84
CA PHE A 9 -14.82 -9.41 -30.50
C PHE A 9 -14.79 -8.06 -29.80
N TYR A 10 -15.58 -7.10 -30.30
CA TYR A 10 -15.70 -5.77 -29.70
C TYR A 10 -16.27 -5.85 -28.28
N LEU A 11 -17.35 -6.63 -28.07
CA LEU A 11 -17.97 -6.82 -26.75
C LEU A 11 -17.04 -7.57 -25.76
N VAL A 12 -16.23 -8.52 -26.22
CA VAL A 12 -15.26 -9.26 -25.40
C VAL A 12 -14.06 -8.39 -25.00
N THR A 13 -13.70 -7.38 -25.81
CA THR A 13 -12.61 -6.43 -25.47
C THR A 13 -13.02 -5.33 -24.48
N ILE A 14 -14.33 -5.17 -24.16
CA ILE A 14 -14.80 -4.27 -23.10
C ILE A 14 -14.83 -5.00 -21.75
N ASP A 15 -13.87 -5.89 -21.51
CA ASP A 15 -13.53 -6.28 -20.14
C ASP A 15 -12.68 -5.13 -19.59
N TYR A 16 -13.33 -4.12 -19.00
CA TYR A 16 -12.69 -3.12 -18.12
C TYR A 16 -12.22 -3.81 -16.84
N GLY A 17 -11.39 -4.84 -17.00
CA GLY A 17 -10.83 -5.65 -15.94
C GLY A 17 -10.14 -4.72 -14.96
N CYS A 18 -10.63 -4.76 -13.72
CA CYS A 18 -9.94 -4.19 -12.57
C CYS A 18 -8.47 -4.60 -12.71
N SER A 19 -7.56 -3.62 -12.82
CA SER A 19 -6.12 -3.91 -12.91
C SER A 19 -5.78 -4.83 -11.74
N ASP A 20 -5.39 -6.05 -12.06
CA ASP A 20 -5.44 -7.17 -11.12
C ASP A 20 -4.49 -6.87 -9.96
N ILE A 21 -5.04 -6.54 -8.79
CA ILE A 21 -4.30 -6.60 -7.53
C ILE A 21 -3.95 -8.07 -7.40
N THR A 22 -2.67 -8.45 -7.51
CA THR A 22 -2.27 -9.86 -7.54
C THR A 22 -2.89 -10.65 -6.37
N GLY A 23 -3.78 -11.60 -6.68
CA GLY A 23 -4.52 -12.40 -5.68
C GLY A 23 -5.72 -11.69 -5.03
N GLY A 24 -6.22 -10.62 -5.65
CA GLY A 24 -7.38 -9.84 -5.23
C GLY A 24 -8.70 -10.32 -5.85
N HIS A 25 -9.80 -9.70 -5.42
CA HIS A 25 -11.13 -9.93 -5.97
C HIS A 25 -11.85 -8.60 -6.20
N CYS A 26 -12.64 -8.52 -7.27
CA CYS A 26 -13.52 -7.38 -7.51
C CYS A 26 -14.48 -7.18 -6.33
N VAL A 27 -14.66 -5.94 -5.89
CA VAL A 27 -15.58 -5.55 -4.83
C VAL A 27 -16.63 -4.57 -5.38
N ARG A 28 -17.81 -4.52 -4.75
CA ARG A 28 -18.81 -3.51 -5.07
C ARG A 28 -18.20 -2.11 -4.90
N ALA A 29 -18.42 -1.23 -5.87
CA ALA A 29 -17.93 0.15 -5.81
C ALA A 29 -18.27 0.81 -4.46
N HIS A 30 -17.31 1.53 -3.88
CA HIS A 30 -17.40 2.23 -2.59
C HIS A 30 -17.62 1.32 -1.35
N SER A 31 -17.61 0.00 -1.47
CA SER A 31 -17.74 -0.93 -0.32
C SER A 31 -16.48 -1.05 0.55
N ARG A 32 -15.38 -0.40 0.15
CA ARG A 32 -14.09 -0.38 0.84
C ARG A 32 -13.64 1.08 1.03
N PRO A 33 -14.18 1.81 2.03
CA PRO A 33 -13.90 3.23 2.21
C PRO A 33 -12.46 3.53 2.62
N PHE A 34 -11.71 2.52 3.06
CA PHE A 34 -10.30 2.60 3.39
C PHE A 34 -9.38 2.24 2.21
N MET A 35 -9.90 1.76 1.07
CA MET A 35 -9.08 1.48 -0.10
C MET A 35 -8.75 2.80 -0.82
N ALA A 36 -7.47 3.04 -1.04
CA ALA A 36 -6.97 4.23 -1.73
C ALA A 36 -6.35 3.85 -3.06
N ALA A 37 -6.71 4.59 -4.11
CA ALA A 37 -6.01 4.56 -5.40
C ALA A 37 -5.00 5.71 -5.44
N ILE A 38 -3.73 5.40 -5.67
CA ILE A 38 -2.65 6.37 -5.84
C ILE A 38 -2.54 6.66 -7.32
N GLN A 39 -2.74 7.92 -7.71
CA GLN A 39 -2.79 8.35 -9.11
C GLN A 39 -1.69 9.35 -9.46
N ILE A 40 -1.07 9.18 -10.62
CA ILE A 40 -0.13 10.14 -11.23
C ILE A 40 -0.72 10.53 -12.59
N LYS A 41 -0.94 11.83 -12.84
CA LYS A 41 -1.54 12.34 -14.08
C LYS A 41 -2.85 11.62 -14.47
N ASN A 42 -3.74 11.40 -13.50
CA ASN A 42 -5.01 10.66 -13.62
C ASN A 42 -4.88 9.16 -13.94
N THR A 43 -3.67 8.59 -13.88
CA THR A 43 -3.43 7.15 -14.03
C THR A 43 -3.17 6.51 -12.68
N THR A 44 -3.90 5.45 -12.32
CA THR A 44 -3.61 4.66 -11.12
C THR A 44 -2.28 3.96 -11.25
N VAL A 45 -1.35 4.24 -10.32
CA VAL A 45 0.00 3.64 -10.28
C VAL A 45 0.19 2.66 -9.14
N CYS A 46 -0.58 2.80 -8.06
CA CYS A 46 -0.50 1.93 -6.90
C CYS A 46 -1.84 1.94 -6.14
N GLY A 47 -2.07 0.91 -5.33
CA GLY A 47 -3.19 0.84 -4.38
C GLY A 47 -2.67 0.82 -2.94
N GLY A 48 -3.52 1.24 -2.00
CA GLY A 48 -3.15 1.22 -0.58
C GLY A 48 -4.35 1.28 0.36
N VAL A 49 -4.06 1.39 1.65
CA VAL A 49 -5.05 1.51 2.73
C VAL A 49 -4.90 2.83 3.43
N LEU A 50 -6.00 3.57 3.58
CA LEU A 50 -6.07 4.74 4.44
C LEU A 50 -5.95 4.31 5.91
N VAL A 51 -4.78 4.55 6.51
CA VAL A 51 -4.54 4.27 7.95
C VAL A 51 -4.88 5.48 8.82
N ARG A 52 -4.88 6.69 8.24
CA ARG A 52 -5.35 7.97 8.83
C ARG A 52 -5.76 8.91 7.70
N LYS A 53 -6.46 10.01 8.01
CA LYS A 53 -6.99 10.99 7.03
C LYS A 53 -6.03 11.41 5.91
N GLN A 54 -4.72 11.40 6.15
CA GLN A 54 -3.68 11.83 5.20
C GLN A 54 -2.60 10.77 4.97
N TRP A 55 -2.84 9.53 5.38
CA TRP A 55 -1.81 8.48 5.40
C TRP A 55 -2.35 7.24 4.71
N VAL A 56 -1.70 6.86 3.61
CA VAL A 56 -1.98 5.65 2.84
C VAL A 56 -0.80 4.70 3.02
N LEU A 57 -1.09 3.44 3.34
CA LEU A 57 -0.09 2.37 3.43
C LEU A 57 -0.17 1.46 2.21
N THR A 58 0.97 1.14 1.64
CA THR A 58 1.13 0.32 0.44
C THR A 58 2.10 -0.84 0.71
N ALA A 59 2.15 -1.81 -0.21
CA ALA A 59 3.12 -2.91 -0.14
C ALA A 59 4.58 -2.43 -0.26
N GLY A 60 4.81 -1.26 -0.87
CA GLY A 60 6.14 -0.69 -1.07
C GLY A 60 6.70 0.07 0.14
N ASP A 61 5.92 0.28 1.19
CA ASP A 61 6.33 1.10 2.33
C ASP A 61 7.17 0.35 3.38
N SER A 62 7.45 -0.94 3.17
CA SER A 62 8.24 -1.76 4.11
C SER A 62 9.61 -1.13 4.40
N GLY A 63 9.99 -1.03 5.67
CA GLY A 63 11.19 -0.32 6.12
C GLY A 63 11.03 1.21 6.26
N GLY A 64 9.91 1.77 5.79
CA GLY A 64 9.61 3.19 5.92
C GLY A 64 9.26 3.63 7.34
N PRO A 65 9.40 4.93 7.67
CA PRO A 65 9.14 5.44 9.02
C PRO A 65 7.65 5.70 9.27
N LEU A 66 7.19 5.33 10.46
CA LEU A 66 5.93 5.82 11.04
C LEU A 66 6.23 7.01 11.97
N ILE A 67 5.72 8.19 11.64
CA ILE A 67 5.94 9.43 12.41
C ILE A 67 4.64 9.85 13.08
N CYS A 68 4.67 10.00 14.41
CA CYS A 68 3.56 10.52 15.20
C CYS A 68 4.05 11.74 15.98
N GLY A 69 3.37 12.89 15.84
CA GLY A 69 3.71 14.10 16.59
C GLY A 69 5.18 14.53 16.42
N LYS A 70 5.73 14.40 15.20
CA LYS A 70 7.15 14.66 14.86
C LYS A 70 8.18 13.68 15.48
N LYS A 71 7.75 12.58 16.11
CA LYS A 71 8.62 11.51 16.64
C LYS A 71 8.52 10.25 15.78
N TYR A 72 9.68 9.69 15.40
CA TYR A 72 9.77 8.34 14.82
C TYR A 72 9.24 7.35 15.85
N SER A 73 8.10 6.74 15.54
CA SER A 73 7.33 5.90 16.46
C SER A 73 7.36 4.43 16.05
N GLY A 74 7.61 4.15 14.78
CA GLY A 74 7.78 2.79 14.31
C GLY A 74 8.41 2.71 12.92
N ILE A 75 8.68 1.47 12.50
CA ILE A 75 9.13 1.11 11.16
C ILE A 75 8.07 0.18 10.56
N VAL A 76 7.63 0.45 9.33
CA VAL A 76 6.71 -0.42 8.62
C VAL A 76 7.34 -1.81 8.48
N SER A 77 6.63 -2.84 8.92
CA SER A 77 7.14 -4.22 8.88
C SER A 77 6.36 -5.04 7.86
N PHE A 78 5.26 -5.68 8.27
CA PHE A 78 4.46 -6.56 7.43
C PHE A 78 2.97 -6.41 7.73
N GLY A 79 2.14 -7.15 7.02
CA GLY A 79 0.73 -7.37 7.32
C GLY A 79 0.31 -8.68 6.66
N GLU A 80 -0.85 -9.21 7.04
CA GLU A 80 -1.34 -10.45 6.41
C GLU A 80 -1.57 -10.25 4.90
N LYS A 81 -2.16 -9.10 4.54
CA LYS A 81 -2.29 -8.57 3.18
C LYS A 81 -2.37 -7.05 3.22
N CYS A 82 -2.02 -6.38 2.12
CA CYS A 82 -2.32 -4.97 1.93
C CYS A 82 -3.79 -4.79 1.52
N GLY A 83 -4.40 -3.65 1.82
CA GLY A 83 -5.76 -3.35 1.34
C GLY A 83 -6.91 -3.72 2.30
N ILE A 84 -6.63 -4.34 3.46
CA ILE A 84 -7.65 -4.90 4.36
C ILE A 84 -7.88 -3.97 5.56
N GLY A 85 -9.07 -3.36 5.65
CA GLY A 85 -9.35 -2.33 6.66
C GLY A 85 -9.51 -2.84 8.09
N ASP A 86 -9.90 -4.11 8.28
CA ASP A 86 -10.03 -4.75 9.58
C ASP A 86 -8.74 -5.44 10.06
N LYS A 87 -7.71 -5.51 9.21
CA LYS A 87 -6.41 -6.08 9.54
C LYS A 87 -5.34 -4.98 9.55
N PRO A 88 -4.86 -4.57 10.73
CA PRO A 88 -3.87 -3.50 10.80
C PRO A 88 -2.53 -3.95 10.22
N GLY A 89 -1.76 -3.00 9.71
CA GLY A 89 -0.34 -3.20 9.46
C GLY A 89 0.42 -3.41 10.77
N VAL A 90 1.45 -4.26 10.72
CA VAL A 90 2.37 -4.51 11.83
C VAL A 90 3.59 -3.61 11.67
N TYR A 91 3.98 -2.99 12.78
CA TYR A 91 5.11 -2.05 12.84
C TYR A 91 6.09 -2.47 13.92
N THR A 92 7.38 -2.33 13.65
CA THR A 92 8.40 -2.40 14.69
C THR A 92 8.30 -1.15 15.55
N ARG A 93 8.03 -1.31 16.85
CA ARG A 93 7.90 -0.18 17.78
C ARG A 93 9.27 0.43 18.09
N LEU A 94 9.44 1.72 17.79
CA LEU A 94 10.64 2.46 18.18
C LEU A 94 10.46 3.04 19.58
N THR A 95 11.03 2.36 20.57
CA THR A 95 11.16 2.87 21.94
C THR A 95 12.40 3.76 22.06
N GLU A 96 12.51 4.53 23.14
CA GLU A 96 13.69 5.38 23.38
C GLU A 96 14.98 4.56 23.44
N LYS A 97 14.95 3.43 24.18
CA LYS A 97 16.06 2.48 24.21
C LYS A 97 16.45 1.97 22.81
N TYR A 98 15.48 1.75 21.94
CA TYR A 98 15.74 1.30 20.57
C TYR A 98 16.39 2.41 19.72
N ILE A 99 15.91 3.66 19.87
CA ILE A 99 16.52 4.82 19.22
C ILE A 99 17.95 5.05 19.70
N ASP A 100 18.22 4.90 20.99
CA ASP A 100 19.57 5.04 21.55
C ASP A 100 20.51 3.96 21.02
N TRP A 101 20.02 2.73 20.90
CA TRP A 101 20.77 1.65 20.24
C TRP A 101 21.10 1.99 18.78
N ILE A 102 20.12 2.47 17.99
CA ILE A 102 20.36 2.87 16.60
C ILE A 102 21.47 3.93 16.52
N LYS A 103 21.36 5.00 17.33
CA LYS A 103 22.35 6.09 17.35
C LYS A 103 23.75 5.57 17.67
N LYS A 104 23.85 4.71 18.69
CA LYS A 104 25.12 4.09 19.09
C LYS A 104 25.70 3.22 17.97
N THR A 105 24.87 2.44 17.30
CA THR A 105 25.33 1.59 16.18
C THR A 105 25.79 2.41 14.99
N VAL A 106 25.07 3.48 14.64
CA VAL A 106 25.45 4.37 13.53
C VAL A 106 26.80 5.05 13.83
N SER A 107 26.99 5.60 15.04
CA SER A 107 28.27 6.24 15.38
C SER A 107 29.45 5.26 15.36
N LEU A 108 29.25 4.02 15.79
CA LEU A 108 30.31 2.99 15.74
C LEU A 108 30.68 2.60 14.30
N ASN A 109 29.73 2.63 13.39
CA ASN A 109 29.97 2.28 11.98
C ASN A 109 30.54 3.45 11.17
N GLU A 110 30.46 4.69 11.68
CA GLU A 110 31.11 5.86 11.09
C GLU A 110 32.60 5.96 11.48
N GLU A 111 33.02 5.25 12.53
CA GLU A 111 34.40 5.18 13.02
C GLU A 111 35.18 3.96 12.48
N ALA A 112 34.54 3.11 11.67
CA ALA A 112 35.10 1.88 11.08
C ALA A 112 35.41 2.06 9.59
#